data_AF-A0A507EK19-F1
#
_entry.id   AF-A0A507EK19-F1
#
_cell.length_a   1.000
_cell.length_b   1.000
_cell.length_c   1.000
_cell.angle_alpha   90.00
_cell.angle_beta   90.00
_cell.angle_gamma   90.00
#
_symmetry.space_group_name_H-M   'P 1'
#
loop_
_entity.id
_entity.type
_entity.pdbx_description
1 polymer ?
#
loop_
_entity_poly.entity_id
_entity_poly.type
_entity_poly.pdbx_seq_one_letter_code
_entity_poly.pdbx_strand_id
1 'polypeptide(L)'
;MSQSHPCYKPDVLQDILKAKERGTEAYKKGQYGTATAEYSKAIANFSTAPIPVDPQSTTDPKVEPTALLGTLKSNRSASYFNEKKYEDALKDADDAVRLRPDWAKGYFRRAEVYRVLGRYSDALEAYEAAHQRDVRDRLILERLTKTKIILKDASMGLALHQLAPGRDLCQKSFMTPIQNMIFEYAVQMRNFIYFVENLASKECLVVDACWDIDGILKFAQKRGLKIVGAVVTHYHVDHVGGLPPPPFDRYRVRVDGLAKLLKKLPKIKAYVNPADIPGILKANPEIPHDRFSHTEDGGTLCLPMSLNIGLGGTVSGQSDHVSDGRSTIIQFIHTPGHTPGSQCILINGSRLLSGDTLFMGACGRVDFPDSDRDEMYHSLQHKLAALPDDVIVYPGHNYGGEMTTIENERQHGLLKPKPRDDFMREFANT
;
A
#
# COMPACT_ATOMS: atom_id res chain seq x y z
N MET A 1 -38.04 45.11 15.99
CA MET A 1 -36.61 45.36 16.28
C MET A 1 -35.84 44.22 15.66
N SER A 2 -35.03 44.54 14.65
CA SER A 2 -34.22 43.61 13.85
C SER A 2 -33.24 42.87 14.75
N GLN A 3 -33.37 41.55 14.87
CA GLN A 3 -32.33 40.71 15.46
C GLN A 3 -31.25 40.51 14.39
N SER A 4 -30.19 41.31 14.46
CA SER A 4 -29.02 41.16 13.61
C SER A 4 -28.29 39.86 13.93
N HIS A 5 -28.26 38.90 13.00
CA HIS A 5 -27.42 37.70 13.11
C HIS A 5 -25.94 38.10 12.94
N PRO A 6 -25.05 37.93 13.94
CA PRO A 6 -23.75 38.62 14.02
C PRO A 6 -22.57 37.81 13.45
N CYS A 7 -22.79 36.96 12.45
CA CYS A 7 -21.83 35.91 12.11
C CYS A 7 -20.89 36.26 10.94
N TYR A 8 -21.36 37.07 10.00
CA TYR A 8 -20.58 37.77 8.96
C TYR A 8 -21.37 39.01 8.52
N LYS A 9 -20.71 40.00 7.92
CA LYS A 9 -21.37 41.26 7.52
C LYS A 9 -22.52 41.00 6.53
N PRO A 10 -23.69 41.68 6.62
CA PRO A 10 -24.89 41.37 5.83
C PRO A 10 -24.68 41.26 4.31
N ASP A 11 -23.75 42.05 3.75
CA ASP A 11 -23.49 42.12 2.30
C ASP A 11 -22.34 41.21 1.80
N VAL A 12 -21.74 40.39 2.67
CA VAL A 12 -20.43 39.77 2.39
C VAL A 12 -20.51 38.28 2.02
N LEU A 13 -21.70 37.67 2.07
CA LEU A 13 -21.89 36.27 1.69
C LEU A 13 -21.42 35.98 0.26
N GLN A 14 -21.72 36.88 -0.69
CA GLN A 14 -21.29 36.71 -2.09
C GLN A 14 -19.77 36.68 -2.23
N ASP A 15 -19.04 37.47 -1.45
CA ASP A 15 -17.58 37.49 -1.49
C ASP A 15 -16.98 36.22 -0.89
N ILE A 16 -17.58 35.70 0.20
CA ILE A 16 -17.22 34.41 0.80
C ILE A 16 -17.42 33.29 -0.23
N LEU A 17 -18.57 33.25 -0.90
CA LEU A 17 -18.89 32.21 -1.88
C LEU A 17 -17.98 32.28 -3.11
N LYS A 18 -17.70 33.47 -3.64
CA LYS A 18 -16.75 33.67 -4.75
C LYS A 18 -15.34 33.24 -4.35
N ALA A 19 -14.87 33.60 -3.16
CA ALA A 19 -13.56 33.17 -2.67
C ALA A 19 -13.50 31.65 -2.47
N LYS A 20 -14.55 31.04 -1.90
CA LYS A 20 -14.68 29.58 -1.80
C LYS A 20 -14.60 28.90 -3.17
N GLU A 21 -15.30 29.44 -4.17
CA GLU A 21 -15.30 28.89 -5.53
C GLU A 21 -13.92 29.00 -6.18
N ARG A 22 -13.28 30.17 -6.13
CA ARG A 22 -11.89 30.34 -6.62
C ARG A 22 -10.92 29.40 -5.92
N GLY A 23 -11.05 29.23 -4.61
CA GLY A 23 -10.25 28.28 -3.83
C GLY A 23 -10.48 26.83 -4.26
N THR A 24 -11.72 26.46 -4.55
CA THR A 24 -12.10 25.12 -5.03
C THR A 24 -11.51 24.86 -6.42
N GLU A 25 -11.59 25.83 -7.33
CA GLU A 25 -11.02 25.73 -8.67
C GLU A 25 -9.48 25.66 -8.65
N ALA A 26 -8.84 26.47 -7.81
CA ALA A 26 -7.39 26.39 -7.60
C ALA A 26 -6.98 25.01 -7.05
N TYR A 27 -7.73 24.47 -6.10
CA TYR A 27 -7.48 23.13 -5.54
C TYR A 27 -7.57 22.05 -6.61
N LYS A 28 -8.61 22.07 -7.46
CA LYS A 28 -8.76 21.12 -8.59
C LYS A 28 -7.59 21.19 -9.58
N LYS A 29 -6.99 22.38 -9.75
CA LYS A 29 -5.80 22.59 -10.59
C LYS A 29 -4.47 22.24 -9.91
N GLY A 30 -4.50 21.73 -8.67
CA GLY A 30 -3.29 21.44 -7.88
C GLY A 30 -2.56 22.68 -7.35
N GLN A 31 -3.18 23.86 -7.45
CA GLN A 31 -2.63 25.14 -6.99
C GLN A 31 -2.94 25.34 -5.50
N TYR A 32 -2.43 24.46 -4.64
CA TYR A 32 -2.84 24.38 -3.24
C TYR A 32 -2.57 25.67 -2.44
N GLY A 33 -1.43 26.33 -2.68
CA GLY A 33 -1.13 27.62 -2.03
C GLY A 33 -2.13 28.72 -2.41
N THR A 34 -2.55 28.79 -3.68
CA THR A 34 -3.60 29.70 -4.14
C THR A 34 -4.94 29.35 -3.51
N ALA A 35 -5.28 28.05 -3.43
CA ALA A 35 -6.49 27.59 -2.77
C ALA A 35 -6.53 28.00 -1.29
N THR A 36 -5.43 27.80 -0.57
CA THR A 36 -5.26 28.21 0.83
C THR A 36 -5.47 29.72 1.02
N ALA A 37 -4.90 30.54 0.14
CA ALA A 37 -5.08 31.98 0.18
C ALA A 37 -6.54 32.40 -0.01
N GLU A 38 -7.24 31.81 -0.99
CA GLU A 38 -8.64 32.11 -1.26
C GLU A 38 -9.58 31.64 -0.12
N TYR A 39 -9.37 30.44 0.43
CA TYR A 39 -10.12 30.01 1.60
C TYR A 39 -9.85 30.90 2.82
N SER A 40 -8.61 31.37 3.00
CA SER A 40 -8.28 32.30 4.09
C SER A 40 -8.98 33.65 3.94
N LYS A 41 -9.08 34.18 2.71
CA LYS A 41 -9.89 35.36 2.41
C LYS A 41 -11.36 35.15 2.76
N ALA A 42 -11.92 33.98 2.40
CA ALA A 42 -13.30 33.64 2.74
C ALA A 42 -13.51 33.59 4.27
N ILE A 43 -12.62 32.91 4.99
CA ILE A 43 -12.68 32.74 6.45
C ILE A 43 -12.53 34.08 7.19
N ALA A 44 -11.73 35.01 6.68
CA ALA A 44 -11.51 36.32 7.30
C ALA A 44 -12.77 37.22 7.36
N ASN A 45 -13.83 36.86 6.64
CA ASN A 45 -15.10 37.59 6.65
C ASN A 45 -16.06 37.17 7.79
N PHE A 46 -15.71 36.12 8.55
CA PHE A 46 -16.48 35.68 9.71
C PHE A 46 -16.08 36.45 10.98
N SER A 47 -17.06 36.78 11.81
CA SER A 47 -16.85 37.40 13.13
C SER A 47 -16.25 36.41 14.14
N THR A 48 -15.57 36.92 15.18
CA THR A 48 -15.12 36.12 16.32
C THR A 48 -16.24 35.78 17.32
N ALA A 49 -17.43 36.35 17.15
CA ALA A 49 -18.59 36.11 18.02
C ALA A 49 -19.22 34.72 17.76
N PRO A 50 -19.75 34.05 18.79
CA PRO A 50 -20.45 32.76 18.63
C PRO A 50 -21.64 32.88 17.68
N ILE A 51 -21.87 31.85 16.88
CA ILE A 51 -22.95 31.82 15.87
C ILE A 51 -24.27 31.44 16.54
N PRO A 52 -25.28 32.34 16.58
CA PRO A 52 -26.61 31.97 17.04
C PRO A 52 -27.29 31.15 15.95
N VAL A 53 -27.75 29.95 16.31
CA VAL A 53 -28.59 29.13 15.44
C VAL A 53 -29.97 29.78 15.38
N ASP A 54 -30.34 30.37 14.24
CA ASP A 54 -31.72 30.83 13.99
C ASP A 54 -32.58 29.63 13.56
N PRO A 55 -33.57 29.20 14.37
CA PRO A 55 -34.43 28.08 14.03
C PRO A 55 -35.34 28.33 12.81
N GLN A 56 -35.48 29.59 12.35
CA GLN A 56 -36.36 29.98 11.23
C GLN A 56 -35.61 30.28 9.92
N SER A 57 -34.28 30.30 9.95
CA SER A 57 -33.43 30.45 8.75
C SER A 57 -33.30 29.10 8.04
N THR A 58 -33.48 29.11 6.72
CA THR A 58 -33.40 27.91 5.87
C THR A 58 -32.12 27.12 6.15
N THR A 59 -32.25 25.84 6.48
CA THR A 59 -31.16 24.95 6.91
C THR A 59 -30.25 24.51 5.75
N ASP A 60 -29.94 25.37 4.77
CA ASP A 60 -28.97 25.06 3.72
C ASP A 60 -27.54 25.26 4.27
N PRO A 61 -26.76 24.18 4.45
CA PRO A 61 -25.39 24.25 4.98
C PRO A 61 -24.44 25.10 4.13
N LYS A 62 -24.82 25.46 2.90
CA LYS A 62 -24.04 26.32 2.00
C LYS A 62 -24.10 27.79 2.37
N VAL A 63 -25.11 28.22 3.12
CA VAL A 63 -25.30 29.63 3.49
C VAL A 63 -25.43 29.81 5.01
N GLU A 64 -25.74 28.75 5.76
CA GLU A 64 -25.69 28.80 7.23
C GLU A 64 -24.25 29.09 7.70
N PRO A 65 -24.01 30.14 8.51
CA PRO A 65 -22.67 30.61 8.83
C PRO A 65 -21.75 29.54 9.43
N THR A 66 -22.24 28.72 10.37
CA THR A 66 -21.45 27.71 11.09
C THR A 66 -21.00 26.61 10.13
N ALA A 67 -21.94 26.09 9.35
CA ALA A 67 -21.72 25.03 8.39
C ALA A 67 -20.86 25.50 7.22
N LEU A 68 -21.04 26.74 6.75
CA LEU A 68 -20.20 27.33 5.71
C LEU A 68 -18.77 27.52 6.21
N LEU A 69 -18.56 28.04 7.42
CA LEU A 69 -17.24 28.16 8.03
C LEU A 69 -16.59 26.77 8.22
N GLY A 70 -17.34 25.79 8.71
CA GLY A 70 -16.85 24.41 8.86
C GLY A 70 -16.45 23.78 7.51
N THR A 71 -17.20 24.10 6.44
CA THR A 71 -16.87 23.67 5.07
C THR A 71 -15.57 24.33 4.58
N LEU A 72 -15.40 25.64 4.80
CA LEU A 72 -14.19 26.37 4.43
C LEU A 72 -12.95 25.85 5.19
N LYS A 73 -13.11 25.58 6.48
CA LYS A 73 -12.06 24.99 7.34
C LYS A 73 -11.66 23.60 6.86
N SER A 74 -12.61 22.72 6.56
CA SER A 74 -12.35 21.40 5.95
C SER A 74 -11.63 21.50 4.60
N ASN A 75 -12.02 22.47 3.75
CA ASN A 75 -11.37 22.70 2.47
C ASN A 75 -9.94 23.25 2.60
N ARG A 76 -9.70 24.20 3.50
CA ARG A 76 -8.36 24.75 3.74
C ARG A 76 -7.45 23.74 4.43
N SER A 77 -7.98 22.91 5.33
CA SER A 77 -7.27 21.74 5.87
C SER A 77 -6.76 20.83 4.76
N ALA A 78 -7.59 20.55 3.75
CA ALA A 78 -7.17 19.79 2.58
C ALA A 78 -6.03 20.45 1.80
N SER A 79 -6.08 21.77 1.60
CA SER A 79 -5.01 22.50 0.93
C SER A 79 -3.70 22.47 1.73
N TYR A 80 -3.77 22.75 3.04
CA TYR A 80 -2.62 22.66 3.95
C TYR A 80 -1.99 21.26 3.95
N PHE A 81 -2.82 20.21 3.93
CA PHE A 81 -2.34 18.83 3.83
C PHE A 81 -1.50 18.59 2.57
N ASN A 82 -1.96 19.06 1.40
CA ASN A 82 -1.21 18.92 0.15
C ASN A 82 0.03 19.83 0.09
N GLU A 83 0.04 20.96 0.82
CA GLU A 83 1.21 21.79 1.04
C GLU A 83 2.19 21.21 2.09
N LYS A 84 1.87 20.05 2.69
CA LYS A 84 2.63 19.40 3.78
C LYS A 84 2.71 20.24 5.07
N LYS A 85 1.75 21.14 5.29
CA LYS A 85 1.58 21.94 6.52
C LYS A 85 0.62 21.22 7.46
N TYR A 86 1.07 20.11 8.04
CA TYR A 86 0.17 19.16 8.72
C TYR A 86 -0.42 19.71 10.02
N GLU A 87 0.31 20.54 10.75
CA GLU A 87 -0.16 21.15 12.00
C GLU A 87 -1.32 22.13 11.74
N ASP A 88 -1.22 22.95 10.68
CA ASP A 88 -2.28 23.86 10.29
C ASP A 88 -3.47 23.11 9.67
N ALA A 89 -3.20 22.04 8.92
CA ALA A 89 -4.24 21.14 8.43
C ALA A 89 -5.03 20.50 9.58
N LEU A 90 -4.35 20.10 10.66
CA LEU A 90 -4.98 19.51 11.84
C LEU A 90 -5.88 20.52 12.55
N LYS A 91 -5.38 21.72 12.84
CA LYS A 91 -6.17 22.80 13.48
C LYS A 91 -7.47 23.08 12.73
N ASP A 92 -7.38 23.22 11.40
CA ASP A 92 -8.56 23.47 10.58
C ASP A 92 -9.50 22.25 10.47
N ALA A 93 -8.97 21.02 10.53
CA ALA A 93 -9.79 19.82 10.58
C ALA A 93 -10.55 19.71 11.92
N ASP A 94 -9.90 20.01 13.04
CA ASP A 94 -10.52 20.07 14.36
C ASP A 94 -11.60 21.16 14.44
N ASP A 95 -11.32 22.35 13.88
CA ASP A 95 -12.33 23.40 13.73
C ASP A 95 -13.52 22.92 12.90
N ALA A 96 -13.29 22.23 11.78
CA ALA A 96 -14.36 21.70 10.95
C ALA A 96 -15.23 20.67 11.68
N VAL A 97 -14.61 19.78 12.48
CA VAL A 97 -15.32 18.82 13.34
C VAL A 97 -16.15 19.53 14.41
N ARG A 98 -15.59 20.56 15.05
CA ARG A 98 -16.27 21.35 16.08
C ARG A 98 -17.48 22.11 15.51
N LEU A 99 -17.34 22.68 14.32
CA LEU A 99 -18.38 23.45 13.64
C LEU A 99 -19.46 22.57 13.00
N ARG A 100 -19.10 21.34 12.58
CA ARG A 100 -20.02 20.39 11.94
C ARG A 100 -19.83 18.98 12.51
N PRO A 101 -20.29 18.73 13.75
CA PRO A 101 -20.05 17.47 14.45
C PRO A 101 -20.81 16.29 13.84
N ASP A 102 -21.78 16.52 12.96
CA ASP A 102 -22.59 15.55 12.22
C ASP A 102 -22.02 15.23 10.82
N TRP A 103 -20.99 15.94 10.37
CA TRP A 103 -20.49 15.85 9.00
C TRP A 103 -19.22 15.01 8.87
N ALA A 104 -19.31 13.88 8.15
CA ALA A 104 -18.22 12.92 7.98
C ALA A 104 -16.90 13.53 7.45
N LYS A 105 -16.97 14.54 6.57
CA LYS A 105 -15.77 15.06 5.89
C LYS A 105 -14.76 15.70 6.83
N GLY A 106 -15.21 16.39 7.89
CA GLY A 106 -14.30 17.00 8.87
C GLY A 106 -13.46 15.95 9.60
N TYR A 107 -14.11 14.88 10.06
CA TYR A 107 -13.45 13.73 10.69
C TYR A 107 -12.49 13.03 9.73
N PHE A 108 -12.89 12.85 8.47
CA PHE A 108 -12.00 12.29 7.44
C PHE A 108 -10.74 13.13 7.22
N ARG A 109 -10.86 14.47 7.16
CA ARG A 109 -9.68 15.37 7.07
C ARG A 109 -8.75 15.18 8.25
N ARG A 110 -9.31 15.15 9.47
CA ARG A 110 -8.55 14.95 10.69
C ARG A 110 -7.81 13.61 10.69
N ALA A 111 -8.50 12.55 10.28
CA ALA A 111 -7.94 11.20 10.18
C ALA A 111 -6.77 11.13 9.20
N GLU A 112 -6.89 11.73 8.00
CA GLU A 112 -5.78 11.78 7.02
C GLU A 112 -4.56 12.50 7.60
N VAL A 113 -4.75 13.58 8.35
CA VAL A 113 -3.64 14.32 8.98
C VAL A 113 -2.97 13.47 10.05
N TYR A 114 -3.73 12.86 10.97
CA TYR A 114 -3.17 11.95 11.98
C TYR A 114 -2.40 10.78 11.35
N ARG A 115 -2.93 10.20 10.28
CA ARG A 115 -2.30 9.09 9.54
C ARG A 115 -0.92 9.48 9.00
N VAL A 116 -0.78 10.68 8.42
CA VAL A 116 0.52 11.16 7.89
C VAL A 116 1.49 11.51 9.01
N LEU A 117 1.00 11.95 10.17
CA LEU A 117 1.79 12.17 11.36
C LEU A 117 2.20 10.88 12.10
N GLY A 118 1.81 9.70 11.60
CA GLY A 118 2.09 8.41 12.24
C GLY A 118 1.25 8.14 13.49
N ARG A 119 0.26 8.98 13.78
CA ARG A 119 -0.67 8.87 14.91
C ARG A 119 -1.83 7.95 14.55
N TYR A 120 -1.53 6.67 14.31
CA TYR A 120 -2.49 5.72 13.74
C TYR A 120 -3.68 5.42 14.66
N SER A 121 -3.50 5.44 15.99
CA SER A 121 -4.61 5.27 16.93
C SER A 121 -5.60 6.44 16.86
N ASP A 122 -5.10 7.68 16.85
CA ASP A 122 -5.96 8.86 16.68
C ASP A 122 -6.62 8.89 15.28
N ALA A 123 -5.88 8.45 14.25
CA ALA A 123 -6.41 8.32 12.91
C ALA A 123 -7.56 7.31 12.85
N LEU A 124 -7.42 6.17 13.53
CA LEU A 124 -8.43 5.13 13.62
C LEU A 124 -9.73 5.69 14.21
N GLU A 125 -9.65 6.32 15.38
CA GLU A 125 -10.82 6.94 16.04
C GLU A 125 -11.50 7.96 15.13
N ALA A 126 -10.72 8.79 14.43
CA ALA A 126 -11.26 9.79 13.51
C ALA A 126 -11.90 9.15 12.26
N TYR A 127 -11.34 8.08 11.69
CA TYR A 127 -11.97 7.35 10.59
C TYR A 127 -13.25 6.63 11.02
N GLU A 128 -13.29 6.05 12.22
CA GLU A 128 -14.50 5.41 12.76
C GLU A 128 -15.61 6.45 12.96
N ALA A 129 -15.27 7.61 13.53
CA ALA A 129 -16.22 8.72 13.64
C ALA A 129 -16.70 9.22 12.27
N ALA A 130 -15.83 9.26 11.25
CA ALA A 130 -16.21 9.61 9.89
C ALA A 130 -17.16 8.57 9.29
N HIS A 131 -16.86 7.28 9.46
CA HIS A 131 -17.66 6.16 8.93
C HIS A 131 -19.04 6.07 9.56
N GLN A 132 -19.15 6.30 10.88
CA GLN A 132 -20.45 6.35 11.57
C GLN A 132 -21.40 7.40 10.99
N ARG A 133 -20.86 8.47 10.39
CA ARG A 133 -21.63 9.57 9.78
C ARG A 133 -21.92 9.35 8.31
N ASP A 134 -21.06 8.62 7.61
CA ASP A 134 -21.28 8.22 6.23
C ASP A 134 -20.79 6.79 6.01
N VAL A 135 -21.68 5.84 6.29
CA VAL A 135 -21.39 4.40 6.19
C VAL A 135 -21.25 3.92 4.74
N ARG A 136 -21.67 4.74 3.76
CA ARG A 136 -21.67 4.39 2.33
C ARG A 136 -20.43 4.91 1.60
N ASP A 137 -19.67 5.83 2.20
CA ASP A 137 -18.43 6.32 1.62
C ASP A 137 -17.35 5.23 1.63
N ARG A 138 -17.09 4.69 0.44
CA ARG A 138 -16.10 3.60 0.22
C ARG A 138 -14.67 4.04 0.55
N LEU A 139 -14.32 5.31 0.35
CA LEU A 139 -12.98 5.80 0.63
C LEU A 139 -12.74 5.87 2.15
N ILE A 140 -13.75 6.27 2.93
CA ILE A 140 -13.68 6.23 4.39
C ILE A 140 -13.45 4.79 4.86
N LEU A 141 -14.25 3.84 4.36
CA LEU A 141 -14.12 2.43 4.72
C LEU A 141 -12.74 1.86 4.34
N GLU A 142 -12.25 2.16 3.13
CA GLU A 142 -10.92 1.73 2.68
C GLU A 142 -9.81 2.24 3.62
N ARG A 143 -9.84 3.54 3.97
CA ARG A 143 -8.85 4.15 4.85
C ARG A 143 -8.93 3.65 6.29
N LEU A 144 -10.15 3.41 6.77
CA LEU A 144 -10.40 2.79 8.07
C LEU A 144 -9.77 1.40 8.14
N THR A 145 -10.09 0.53 7.16
CA THR A 145 -9.56 -0.84 7.08
C THR A 145 -8.04 -0.85 7.00
N LYS A 146 -7.44 -0.02 6.14
CA LYS A 146 -5.97 0.09 6.05
C LYS A 146 -5.33 0.52 7.37
N THR A 147 -5.95 1.47 8.09
CA THR A 147 -5.45 1.91 9.40
C THR A 147 -5.54 0.79 10.44
N LYS A 148 -6.62 0.01 10.46
CA LYS A 148 -6.76 -1.17 11.34
C LYS A 148 -5.67 -2.21 11.08
N ILE A 149 -5.37 -2.46 9.81
CA ILE A 149 -4.30 -3.39 9.41
C ILE A 149 -2.94 -2.90 9.93
N ILE A 150 -2.61 -1.61 9.72
CA ILE A 150 -1.34 -1.03 10.19
C ILE A 150 -1.19 -1.16 11.72
N LEU A 151 -2.26 -0.93 12.48
CA LEU A 151 -2.23 -1.10 13.94
C LEU A 151 -2.08 -2.56 14.35
N LYS A 152 -2.77 -3.50 13.67
CA LYS A 152 -2.59 -4.94 13.88
C LYS A 152 -1.15 -5.35 13.57
N ASP A 153 -0.57 -4.89 12.47
CA ASP A 153 0.83 -5.15 12.09
C ASP A 153 1.80 -4.65 13.16
N ALA A 154 1.62 -3.40 13.59
CA ALA A 154 2.47 -2.79 14.59
C ALA A 154 2.42 -3.53 15.94
N SER A 155 1.24 -4.02 16.33
CA SER A 155 1.07 -4.85 17.53
C SER A 155 1.83 -6.18 17.47
N MET A 156 2.14 -6.66 16.26
CA MET A 156 2.93 -7.87 16.00
C MET A 156 4.40 -7.55 15.66
N GLY A 157 4.88 -6.32 15.94
CA GLY A 157 6.25 -5.91 15.66
C GLY A 157 6.57 -5.79 14.16
N LEU A 158 5.55 -5.72 13.29
CA LEU A 158 5.67 -5.69 11.84
C LEU A 158 5.31 -4.31 11.29
N ALA A 159 6.05 -3.86 10.28
CA ALA A 159 5.56 -2.89 9.32
C ALA A 159 5.76 -3.45 7.91
N LEU A 160 4.67 -3.48 7.13
CA LEU A 160 4.71 -3.88 5.74
C LEU A 160 4.61 -2.64 4.84
N HIS A 161 5.64 -2.39 4.03
CA HIS A 161 5.62 -1.30 3.05
C HIS A 161 5.44 -1.87 1.66
N GLN A 162 4.30 -1.61 1.04
CA GLN A 162 4.04 -1.92 -0.36
C GLN A 162 4.40 -0.71 -1.22
N LEU A 163 5.28 -0.89 -2.19
CA LEU A 163 5.70 0.14 -3.15
C LEU A 163 5.22 -0.21 -4.55
N ALA A 164 4.92 0.80 -5.36
CA ALA A 164 4.57 0.63 -6.77
C ALA A 164 5.31 1.63 -7.67
N PRO A 165 5.76 1.23 -8.88
CA PRO A 165 6.22 2.15 -9.91
C PRO A 165 5.19 3.24 -10.20
N GLY A 166 5.65 4.48 -10.40
CA GLY A 166 4.81 5.65 -10.65
C GLY A 166 4.12 6.23 -9.41
N ARG A 167 3.96 5.43 -8.33
CA ARG A 167 3.46 5.89 -7.03
C ARG A 167 4.60 6.25 -6.08
N ASP A 168 5.53 5.32 -5.87
CA ASP A 168 6.61 5.44 -4.87
C ASP A 168 8.01 5.40 -5.51
N LEU A 169 8.13 4.62 -6.58
CA LEU A 169 9.37 4.35 -7.32
C LEU A 169 9.21 4.81 -8.77
N CYS A 170 10.29 4.74 -9.55
CA CYS A 170 10.25 5.01 -10.99
C CYS A 170 9.72 6.42 -11.32
N GLN A 171 9.98 7.40 -10.44
CA GLN A 171 9.54 8.78 -10.62
C GLN A 171 10.38 9.44 -11.72
N LYS A 172 9.73 10.14 -12.66
CA LYS A 172 10.44 10.91 -13.69
C LYS A 172 11.37 11.90 -13.02
N SER A 173 12.67 11.72 -13.22
CA SER A 173 13.69 12.70 -12.87
C SER A 173 14.61 12.91 -14.08
N PHE A 174 15.68 13.71 -13.95
CA PHE A 174 16.66 13.97 -15.01
C PHE A 174 17.48 12.72 -15.42
N MET A 175 16.86 11.54 -15.53
CA MET A 175 17.48 10.30 -15.97
C MET A 175 17.56 10.25 -17.50
N THR A 176 18.35 9.30 -18.00
CA THR A 176 18.53 9.09 -19.44
C THR A 176 17.20 8.71 -20.12
N PRO A 177 17.02 9.03 -21.41
CA PRO A 177 15.80 8.68 -22.14
C PRO A 177 15.43 7.18 -22.05
N ILE A 178 16.42 6.30 -22.08
CA ILE A 178 16.24 4.85 -21.96
C ILE A 178 15.66 4.47 -20.59
N GLN A 179 16.18 5.03 -19.50
CA GLN A 179 15.67 4.73 -18.17
C GLN A 179 14.22 5.19 -17.99
N ASN A 180 13.87 6.36 -18.55
CA ASN A 180 12.50 6.84 -18.51
C ASN A 180 11.54 5.89 -19.27
N MET A 181 11.97 5.29 -20.38
CA MET A 181 11.17 4.27 -21.07
C MET A 181 10.97 3.01 -20.21
N ILE A 182 12.01 2.53 -19.52
CA ILE A 182 11.89 1.40 -18.59
C ILE A 182 10.90 1.73 -17.47
N PHE A 183 10.97 2.94 -16.92
CA PHE A 183 10.06 3.38 -15.86
C PHE A 183 8.62 3.51 -16.33
N GLU A 184 8.39 4.00 -17.55
CA GLU A 184 7.06 4.02 -18.15
C GLU A 184 6.52 2.59 -18.34
N TYR A 185 7.36 1.65 -18.76
CA TYR A 185 6.97 0.24 -18.85
C TYR A 185 6.70 -0.36 -17.46
N ALA A 186 7.52 -0.08 -16.45
CA ALA A 186 7.31 -0.52 -15.07
C ALA A 186 5.95 -0.08 -14.50
N VAL A 187 5.52 1.15 -14.82
CA VAL A 187 4.19 1.66 -14.44
C VAL A 187 3.06 0.83 -15.07
N GLN A 188 3.25 0.37 -16.32
CA GLN A 188 2.27 -0.48 -17.01
C GLN A 188 2.24 -1.91 -16.47
N MET A 189 3.37 -2.43 -16.00
CA MET A 189 3.45 -3.77 -15.41
C MET A 189 2.75 -3.87 -14.06
N ARG A 190 2.63 -2.75 -13.32
CA ARG A 190 1.88 -2.64 -12.06
C ARG A 190 2.38 -3.60 -10.96
N ASN A 191 3.68 -3.92 -10.95
CA ASN A 191 4.28 -4.74 -9.90
C ASN A 191 4.24 -4.03 -8.54
N PHE A 192 4.19 -4.83 -7.49
CA PHE A 192 4.43 -4.41 -6.12
C PHE A 192 5.79 -4.89 -5.65
N ILE A 193 6.49 -4.01 -4.95
CA ILE A 193 7.74 -4.30 -4.25
C ILE A 193 7.44 -4.15 -2.76
N TYR A 194 7.86 -5.11 -1.94
CA TYR A 194 7.54 -5.08 -0.50
C TYR A 194 8.78 -4.90 0.36
N PHE A 195 8.63 -4.18 1.47
CA PHE A 195 9.52 -4.29 2.62
C PHE A 195 8.79 -4.96 3.77
N VAL A 196 9.37 -6.02 4.30
CA VAL A 196 8.97 -6.67 5.55
C VAL A 196 9.89 -6.14 6.65
N GLU A 197 9.42 -5.16 7.42
CA GLU A 197 10.19 -4.53 8.49
C GLU A 197 9.85 -5.13 9.85
N ASN A 198 10.88 -5.47 10.61
CA ASN A 198 10.78 -5.64 12.05
C ASN A 198 10.89 -4.27 12.73
N LEU A 199 9.80 -3.82 13.38
CA LEU A 199 9.69 -2.46 13.91
C LEU A 199 10.73 -2.13 15.00
N ALA A 200 11.08 -3.12 15.81
CA ALA A 200 11.97 -2.97 16.96
C ALA A 200 13.43 -2.80 16.53
N SER A 201 13.91 -3.64 15.61
CA SER A 201 15.31 -3.64 15.16
C SER A 201 15.58 -2.76 13.95
N LYS A 202 14.52 -2.37 13.21
CA LYS A 202 14.60 -1.75 11.88
C LYS A 202 15.25 -2.62 10.81
N GLU A 203 15.51 -3.90 11.09
CA GLU A 203 15.89 -4.85 10.06
C GLU A 203 14.71 -5.13 9.14
N CYS A 204 14.99 -5.24 7.85
CA CYS A 204 13.97 -5.58 6.87
C CYS A 204 14.48 -6.49 5.75
N LEU A 205 13.56 -7.25 5.19
CA LEU A 205 13.73 -7.88 3.89
C LEU A 205 13.04 -7.05 2.82
N VAL A 206 13.64 -6.98 1.64
CA VAL A 206 12.98 -6.46 0.43
C VAL A 206 12.55 -7.63 -0.44
N VAL A 207 11.31 -7.63 -0.90
CA VAL A 207 10.71 -8.69 -1.72
C VAL A 207 10.50 -8.17 -3.13
N ASP A 208 10.95 -8.94 -4.12
CA ASP A 208 10.81 -8.66 -5.56
C ASP A 208 11.36 -7.28 -5.96
N ALA A 209 12.57 -6.98 -5.48
CA ALA A 209 13.23 -5.71 -5.75
C ALA A 209 13.58 -5.57 -7.24
N CYS A 210 12.77 -4.79 -7.97
CA CYS A 210 12.91 -4.57 -9.41
C CYS A 210 12.70 -3.09 -9.81
N TRP A 211 13.02 -2.79 -11.06
CA TRP A 211 12.84 -1.52 -11.78
C TRP A 211 13.75 -0.36 -11.35
N ASP A 212 13.73 0.01 -10.07
CA ASP A 212 14.37 1.23 -9.56
C ASP A 212 15.08 0.93 -8.22
N ILE A 213 16.17 0.17 -8.29
CA ILE A 213 16.95 -0.21 -7.10
C ILE A 213 17.46 1.02 -6.35
N ASP A 214 17.81 2.10 -7.04
CA ASP A 214 18.25 3.33 -6.37
C ASP A 214 17.09 4.01 -5.61
N GLY A 215 15.89 4.04 -6.18
CA GLY A 215 14.67 4.47 -5.50
C GLY A 215 14.34 3.61 -4.29
N ILE A 216 14.46 2.28 -4.40
CA ILE A 216 14.25 1.32 -3.30
C ILE A 216 15.23 1.58 -2.15
N LEU A 217 16.52 1.75 -2.44
CA LEU A 217 17.52 2.06 -1.41
C LEU A 217 17.28 3.43 -0.77
N LYS A 218 16.88 4.44 -1.56
CA LYS A 218 16.52 5.77 -1.06
C LYS A 218 15.28 5.73 -0.16
N PHE A 219 14.30 4.88 -0.47
CA PHE A 219 13.13 4.65 0.38
C PHE A 219 13.56 4.07 1.74
N ALA A 220 14.37 3.01 1.73
CA ALA A 220 14.90 2.41 2.95
C ALA A 220 15.71 3.41 3.80
N GLN A 221 16.62 4.16 3.17
CA GLN A 221 17.44 5.17 3.84
C GLN A 221 16.60 6.24 4.53
N LYS A 222 15.60 6.80 3.84
CA LYS A 222 14.71 7.85 4.40
C LYS A 222 13.93 7.38 5.63
N ARG A 223 13.75 6.07 5.79
CA ARG A 223 13.02 5.45 6.91
C ARG A 223 13.93 4.84 7.97
N GLY A 224 15.25 4.92 7.79
CA GLY A 224 16.21 4.30 8.70
C GLY A 224 16.14 2.77 8.69
N LEU A 225 15.68 2.16 7.59
CA LEU A 225 15.60 0.70 7.47
C LEU A 225 16.96 0.10 7.16
N LYS A 226 17.26 -1.05 7.78
CA LYS A 226 18.44 -1.86 7.52
C LYS A 226 18.05 -3.10 6.70
N ILE A 227 18.29 -3.05 5.39
CA ILE A 227 18.06 -4.21 4.51
C ILE A 227 19.08 -5.30 4.87
N VAL A 228 18.58 -6.46 5.30
CA VAL A 228 19.41 -7.62 5.70
C VAL A 228 19.31 -8.81 4.75
N GLY A 229 18.36 -8.79 3.82
CA GLY A 229 18.17 -9.83 2.82
C GLY A 229 17.22 -9.37 1.72
N ALA A 230 17.27 -10.07 0.59
CA ALA A 230 16.28 -9.97 -0.47
C ALA A 230 15.50 -11.28 -0.54
N VAL A 231 14.20 -11.23 -0.78
CA VAL A 231 13.38 -12.41 -1.07
C VAL A 231 12.86 -12.30 -2.49
N VAL A 232 12.82 -13.42 -3.20
CA VAL A 232 12.24 -13.52 -4.53
C VAL A 232 11.06 -14.48 -4.47
N THR A 233 9.87 -13.99 -4.82
CA THR A 233 8.68 -14.85 -4.89
C THR A 233 8.78 -15.81 -6.07
N HIS A 234 9.27 -15.35 -7.21
CA HIS A 234 9.48 -16.18 -8.39
C HIS A 234 10.44 -15.51 -9.39
N TYR A 235 10.93 -16.31 -10.33
CA TYR A 235 11.70 -15.85 -11.47
C TYR A 235 10.79 -15.20 -12.52
N HIS A 236 10.86 -13.87 -12.66
CA HIS A 236 10.54 -13.15 -13.89
C HIS A 236 11.28 -11.81 -13.93
N VAL A 237 11.49 -11.25 -15.13
CA VAL A 237 12.32 -10.03 -15.30
C VAL A 237 11.80 -8.83 -14.51
N ASP A 238 10.50 -8.76 -14.30
CA ASP A 238 9.81 -7.70 -13.57
C ASP A 238 9.77 -7.92 -12.05
N HIS A 239 10.25 -9.07 -11.56
CA HIS A 239 10.43 -9.38 -10.13
C HIS A 239 11.91 -9.43 -9.71
N VAL A 240 12.80 -9.86 -10.61
CA VAL A 240 14.24 -10.00 -10.32
C VAL A 240 15.15 -9.11 -11.16
N GLY A 241 14.62 -8.36 -12.13
CA GLY A 241 15.41 -7.64 -13.12
C GLY A 241 16.14 -8.57 -14.08
N GLY A 242 17.05 -8.01 -14.87
CA GLY A 242 17.84 -8.74 -15.85
C GLY A 242 17.55 -8.31 -17.28
N LEU A 243 17.94 -9.18 -18.22
CA LEU A 243 17.66 -8.95 -19.63
C LEU A 243 16.17 -9.18 -19.92
N PRO A 244 15.47 -8.24 -20.56
CA PRO A 244 14.09 -8.45 -20.97
C PRO A 244 14.01 -9.55 -22.03
N PRO A 245 12.88 -10.27 -22.12
CA PRO A 245 12.72 -11.32 -23.12
C PRO A 245 12.68 -10.76 -24.56
N PRO A 246 12.91 -11.61 -25.58
CA PRO A 246 12.71 -11.22 -26.97
C PRO A 246 11.30 -10.64 -27.22
N PRO A 247 11.16 -9.63 -28.11
CA PRO A 247 12.20 -9.03 -28.94
C PRO A 247 12.94 -7.85 -28.27
N PHE A 248 12.77 -7.64 -26.96
CA PHE A 248 13.32 -6.47 -26.26
C PHE A 248 14.79 -6.64 -25.85
N ASP A 249 15.27 -7.87 -25.73
CA ASP A 249 16.67 -8.24 -25.51
C ASP A 249 17.65 -7.57 -26.48
N ARG A 250 17.23 -7.36 -27.74
CA ARG A 250 18.04 -6.71 -28.79
C ARG A 250 18.46 -5.28 -28.48
N TYR A 251 17.72 -4.57 -27.62
CA TYR A 251 18.01 -3.18 -27.27
C TYR A 251 19.16 -3.05 -26.27
N ARG A 252 19.70 -4.16 -25.74
CA ARG A 252 20.75 -4.18 -24.70
C ARG A 252 20.38 -3.35 -23.47
N VAL A 253 19.08 -3.13 -23.26
CA VAL A 253 18.53 -2.44 -22.11
C VAL A 253 18.32 -3.50 -21.04
N ARG A 254 18.75 -3.20 -19.83
CA ARG A 254 18.63 -4.11 -18.69
C ARG A 254 17.70 -3.52 -17.65
N VAL A 255 16.79 -4.34 -17.15
CA VAL A 255 15.93 -3.99 -16.03
C VAL A 255 16.75 -4.13 -14.76
N ASP A 256 16.82 -3.06 -13.96
CA ASP A 256 17.44 -3.11 -12.66
C ASP A 256 16.66 -4.04 -11.73
N GLY A 257 17.35 -4.86 -10.96
CA GLY A 257 16.70 -5.73 -9.99
C GLY A 257 17.68 -6.38 -9.03
N LEU A 258 17.50 -7.68 -8.79
CA LEU A 258 18.24 -8.45 -7.81
C LEU A 258 19.76 -8.32 -7.98
N ALA A 259 20.27 -8.40 -9.21
CA ALA A 259 21.72 -8.31 -9.45
C ALA A 259 22.31 -6.97 -9.00
N LYS A 260 21.65 -5.86 -9.35
CA LYS A 260 22.07 -4.51 -8.94
C LYS A 260 21.93 -4.31 -7.43
N LEU A 261 20.86 -4.85 -6.83
CA LEU A 261 20.66 -4.81 -5.37
C LEU A 261 21.80 -5.54 -4.64
N LEU A 262 22.09 -6.79 -5.03
CA LEU A 262 23.14 -7.60 -4.43
C LEU A 262 24.54 -7.02 -4.64
N LYS A 263 24.77 -6.31 -5.74
CA LYS A 263 26.01 -5.55 -5.98
C LYS A 263 26.14 -4.37 -5.02
N LYS A 264 25.06 -3.60 -4.81
CA LYS A 264 25.06 -2.44 -3.90
C LYS A 264 25.07 -2.82 -2.42
N LEU A 265 24.54 -4.00 -2.08
CA LEU A 265 24.51 -4.56 -0.74
C LEU A 265 25.28 -5.89 -0.72
N PRO A 266 26.63 -5.86 -0.68
CA PRO A 266 27.44 -7.08 -0.84
C PRO A 266 27.31 -8.08 0.32
N LYS A 267 26.79 -7.65 1.48
CA LYS A 267 26.67 -8.48 2.69
C LYS A 267 25.37 -9.29 2.77
N ILE A 268 24.37 -8.96 1.96
CA ILE A 268 23.06 -9.64 2.01
C ILE A 268 23.03 -10.83 1.05
N LYS A 269 22.17 -11.80 1.35
CA LYS A 269 21.83 -12.95 0.49
C LYS A 269 20.42 -12.78 -0.09
N ALA A 270 20.14 -13.51 -1.17
CA ALA A 270 18.83 -13.62 -1.77
C ALA A 270 18.19 -14.95 -1.39
N TYR A 271 17.03 -14.93 -0.75
CA TYR A 271 16.23 -16.09 -0.40
C TYR A 271 15.34 -16.46 -1.59
N VAL A 272 15.60 -17.61 -2.20
CA VAL A 272 14.98 -18.04 -3.45
C VAL A 272 14.73 -19.53 -3.40
N ASN A 273 13.59 -19.97 -3.95
CA ASN A 273 13.36 -21.40 -4.18
C ASN A 273 14.39 -21.91 -5.22
N PRO A 274 15.07 -23.03 -4.96
CA PRO A 274 16.09 -23.56 -5.86
C PRO A 274 15.65 -23.77 -7.31
N ALA A 275 14.36 -24.09 -7.54
CA ALA A 275 13.84 -24.37 -8.86
C ALA A 275 13.87 -23.15 -9.80
N ASP A 276 13.88 -21.92 -9.26
CA ASP A 276 13.93 -20.68 -10.04
C ASP A 276 15.34 -20.10 -10.19
N ILE A 277 16.33 -20.58 -9.43
CA ILE A 277 17.73 -20.10 -9.51
C ILE A 277 18.31 -20.21 -10.93
N PRO A 278 18.10 -21.30 -11.70
CA PRO A 278 18.59 -21.39 -13.08
C PRO A 278 18.04 -20.28 -13.99
N GLY A 279 16.74 -19.94 -13.86
CA GLY A 279 16.11 -18.85 -14.61
C GLY A 279 16.68 -17.49 -14.24
N ILE A 280 16.85 -17.23 -12.94
CA ILE A 280 17.44 -16.00 -12.43
C ILE A 280 18.87 -15.82 -12.95
N LEU A 281 19.71 -16.86 -12.88
CA LEU A 281 21.10 -16.83 -13.34
C LEU A 281 21.19 -16.68 -14.87
N LYS A 282 20.27 -17.27 -15.63
CA LYS A 282 20.18 -17.04 -17.08
C LYS A 282 19.93 -15.56 -17.40
N ALA A 283 19.05 -14.90 -16.67
CA ALA A 283 18.74 -13.47 -16.84
C ALA A 283 19.78 -12.53 -16.20
N ASN A 284 20.53 -13.02 -15.21
CA ASN A 284 21.47 -12.28 -14.38
C ASN A 284 22.76 -13.08 -14.12
N PRO A 285 23.55 -13.36 -15.17
CA PRO A 285 24.69 -14.28 -15.10
C PRO A 285 25.85 -13.77 -14.22
N GLU A 286 25.85 -12.49 -13.86
CA GLU A 286 26.88 -11.92 -12.99
C GLU A 286 26.60 -12.09 -11.50
N ILE A 287 25.43 -12.60 -11.10
CA ILE A 287 25.16 -12.91 -9.69
C ILE A 287 25.99 -14.15 -9.32
N PRO A 288 26.92 -14.06 -8.34
CA PRO A 288 27.66 -15.23 -7.89
C PRO A 288 26.71 -16.25 -7.23
N HIS A 289 26.92 -17.54 -7.48
CA HIS A 289 26.07 -18.63 -6.98
C HIS A 289 25.94 -18.63 -5.44
N ASP A 290 26.99 -18.25 -4.72
CA ASP A 290 26.99 -18.22 -3.26
C ASP A 290 26.05 -17.12 -2.71
N ARG A 291 25.54 -16.21 -3.53
CA ARG A 291 24.62 -15.15 -3.11
C ARG A 291 23.20 -15.64 -2.84
N PHE A 292 22.86 -16.87 -3.20
CA PHE A 292 21.55 -17.46 -2.95
C PHE A 292 21.54 -18.22 -1.62
N SER A 293 20.45 -18.05 -0.87
CA SER A 293 20.05 -18.89 0.25
C SER A 293 18.79 -19.64 -0.18
N HIS A 294 18.84 -20.96 -0.17
CA HIS A 294 17.75 -21.78 -0.65
C HIS A 294 16.59 -21.76 0.34
N THR A 295 15.39 -21.51 -0.16
CA THR A 295 14.16 -21.69 0.60
C THR A 295 13.59 -23.08 0.34
N GLU A 296 12.76 -23.56 1.27
CA GLU A 296 12.05 -24.82 1.18
C GLU A 296 10.63 -24.65 1.73
N ASP A 297 9.71 -25.53 1.34
CA ASP A 297 8.33 -25.47 1.78
C ASP A 297 8.23 -25.62 3.31
N GLY A 298 7.56 -24.67 3.97
CA GLY A 298 7.47 -24.59 5.42
C GLY A 298 8.71 -24.03 6.12
N GLY A 299 9.80 -23.79 5.40
CA GLY A 299 11.03 -23.21 5.96
C GLY A 299 10.78 -21.80 6.51
N THR A 300 11.44 -21.46 7.61
CA THR A 300 11.26 -20.17 8.29
C THR A 300 12.53 -19.35 8.37
N LEU A 301 12.35 -18.04 8.36
CA LEU A 301 13.34 -17.02 8.67
C LEU A 301 12.78 -16.08 9.76
N CYS A 302 13.65 -15.50 10.58
CA CYS A 302 13.25 -14.55 11.62
C CYS A 302 14.01 -13.23 11.48
N LEU A 303 13.31 -12.11 11.67
CA LEU A 303 13.90 -10.80 11.91
C LEU A 303 13.79 -10.41 13.40
N PRO A 304 14.83 -9.81 14.01
CA PRO A 304 16.17 -9.62 13.45
C PRO A 304 16.89 -10.94 13.17
N MET A 305 17.77 -10.94 12.16
CA MET A 305 18.50 -12.10 11.66
C MET A 305 19.33 -12.82 12.74
N SER A 306 19.67 -12.12 13.84
CA SER A 306 20.42 -12.65 14.96
C SER A 306 19.64 -13.67 15.81
N LEU A 307 18.30 -13.65 15.76
CA LEU A 307 17.43 -14.56 16.53
C LEU A 307 17.15 -15.87 15.80
N ASN A 308 17.91 -16.17 14.72
CA ASN A 308 17.62 -17.23 13.78
C ASN A 308 17.30 -18.56 14.47
N ILE A 309 16.06 -19.03 14.30
CA ILE A 309 15.57 -20.34 14.76
C ILE A 309 15.98 -21.50 13.83
N GLY A 310 16.79 -21.21 12.80
CA GLY A 310 17.25 -22.16 11.80
C GLY A 310 16.28 -22.28 10.61
N LEU A 311 16.85 -22.36 9.40
CA LEU A 311 16.12 -22.84 8.22
C LEU A 311 15.90 -24.34 8.41
N GLY A 312 14.66 -24.82 8.41
CA GLY A 312 14.33 -26.25 8.57
C GLY A 312 13.87 -26.68 9.97
N GLY A 313 13.66 -25.75 10.90
CA GLY A 313 12.86 -26.05 12.08
C GLY A 313 11.40 -26.25 11.68
N THR A 314 10.87 -27.47 11.82
CA THR A 314 9.41 -27.64 11.83
C THR A 314 8.88 -26.83 13.00
N VAL A 315 8.09 -25.80 12.72
CA VAL A 315 7.12 -25.30 13.70
C VAL A 315 6.06 -26.39 13.77
N SER A 316 6.35 -27.41 14.58
CA SER A 316 5.46 -28.54 14.77
C SER A 316 4.21 -28.03 15.47
N GLY A 317 3.14 -27.93 14.70
CA GLY A 317 1.80 -27.64 15.18
C GLY A 317 1.33 -26.23 14.87
N GLN A 318 0.02 -26.09 14.78
CA GLN A 318 -0.65 -24.86 15.18
C GLN A 318 -0.14 -24.47 16.57
N SER A 319 0.96 -23.72 16.64
CA SER A 319 1.34 -23.03 17.83
C SER A 319 0.90 -21.59 17.62
N ASP A 320 0.10 -21.13 18.57
CA ASP A 320 -0.13 -19.74 18.88
C ASP A 320 1.22 -19.03 19.16
N HIS A 321 2.07 -18.89 18.14
CA HIS A 321 3.21 -17.99 18.18
C HIS A 321 2.67 -16.58 18.05
N VAL A 322 2.10 -16.14 19.16
CA VAL A 322 1.89 -14.74 19.47
C VAL A 322 3.25 -14.09 19.24
N SER A 323 3.34 -13.29 18.18
CA SER A 323 4.46 -12.37 17.99
C SER A 323 4.69 -11.68 19.32
N ASP A 324 5.90 -11.81 19.87
CA ASP A 324 6.29 -11.15 21.12
C ASP A 324 6.45 -9.63 20.94
N GLY A 325 6.05 -9.10 19.77
CA GLY A 325 6.23 -7.72 19.34
C GLY A 325 7.68 -7.36 19.03
N ARG A 326 8.63 -8.30 19.19
CA ARG A 326 10.07 -8.08 19.01
C ARG A 326 10.63 -8.84 17.81
N SER A 327 10.01 -9.96 17.47
CA SER A 327 10.39 -10.81 16.35
C SER A 327 9.36 -10.77 15.21
N THR A 328 9.83 -10.95 13.98
CA THR A 328 8.99 -11.08 12.78
C THR A 328 9.35 -12.39 12.09
N ILE A 329 8.43 -13.35 12.12
CA ILE A 329 8.59 -14.68 11.54
C ILE A 329 8.12 -14.66 10.10
N ILE A 330 8.92 -15.27 9.22
CA ILE A 330 8.74 -15.27 7.78
C ILE A 330 8.80 -16.73 7.34
N GLN A 331 7.67 -17.29 6.94
CA GLN A 331 7.57 -18.67 6.47
C GLN A 331 7.44 -18.69 4.95
N PHE A 332 8.21 -19.55 4.29
CA PHE A 332 8.13 -19.79 2.86
C PHE A 332 7.14 -20.92 2.58
N ILE A 333 6.24 -20.69 1.63
CA ILE A 333 5.29 -21.70 1.15
C ILE A 333 5.58 -21.90 -0.33
N HIS A 334 6.05 -23.07 -0.72
CA HIS A 334 6.32 -23.37 -2.13
C HIS A 334 4.98 -23.50 -2.86
N THR A 335 4.76 -22.65 -3.86
CA THR A 335 3.51 -22.56 -4.61
C THR A 335 3.80 -22.58 -6.11
N PRO A 336 4.32 -23.70 -6.65
CA PRO A 336 4.63 -23.82 -8.06
C PRO A 336 3.37 -23.66 -8.91
N GLY A 337 3.58 -23.24 -10.15
CA GLY A 337 2.52 -23.17 -11.15
C GLY A 337 2.79 -22.05 -12.15
N HIS A 338 2.98 -20.82 -11.66
CA HIS A 338 3.39 -19.71 -12.53
C HIS A 338 4.84 -19.91 -13.02
N THR A 339 5.72 -20.28 -12.08
CA THR A 339 7.07 -20.81 -12.32
C THR A 339 7.28 -22.06 -11.47
N PRO A 340 8.30 -22.89 -11.75
CA PRO A 340 8.60 -24.06 -10.93
C PRO A 340 9.00 -23.72 -9.48
N GLY A 341 9.65 -22.58 -9.28
CA GLY A 341 10.11 -22.10 -7.97
C GLY A 341 9.21 -21.03 -7.32
N SER A 342 8.03 -20.76 -7.87
CA SER A 342 7.08 -19.81 -7.29
C SER A 342 6.83 -20.13 -5.82
N GLN A 343 6.89 -19.12 -4.96
CA GLN A 343 6.68 -19.24 -3.52
C GLN A 343 5.94 -18.03 -2.95
N CYS A 344 5.04 -18.31 -2.00
CA CYS A 344 4.41 -17.32 -1.16
C CYS A 344 5.18 -17.15 0.15
N ILE A 345 5.06 -15.97 0.77
CA ILE A 345 5.76 -15.60 2.00
C ILE A 345 4.73 -15.24 3.05
N LEU A 346 4.55 -16.11 4.05
CA LEU A 346 3.62 -15.91 5.15
C LEU A 346 4.34 -15.28 6.34
N ILE A 347 3.95 -14.07 6.70
CA ILE A 347 4.59 -13.27 7.75
C ILE A 347 3.69 -13.28 8.98
N ASN A 348 4.26 -13.65 10.13
CA ASN A 348 3.56 -13.77 11.42
C ASN A 348 2.22 -14.52 11.30
N GLY A 349 2.15 -15.53 10.43
CA GLY A 349 0.94 -16.34 10.20
C GLY A 349 -0.27 -15.59 9.63
N SER A 350 -0.15 -14.29 9.27
CA SER A 350 -1.34 -13.44 9.02
C SER A 350 -1.23 -12.49 7.82
N ARG A 351 -0.04 -12.31 7.23
CA ARG A 351 0.16 -11.52 6.00
C ARG A 351 0.84 -12.41 4.96
N LEU A 352 0.19 -12.61 3.83
CA LEU A 352 0.70 -13.45 2.75
C LEU A 352 1.15 -12.57 1.58
N LEU A 353 2.45 -12.50 1.31
CA LEU A 353 2.95 -11.98 0.03
C LEU A 353 2.90 -13.13 -0.96
N SER A 354 2.05 -13.02 -1.97
CA SER A 354 1.66 -14.16 -2.82
C SER A 354 2.38 -14.21 -4.16
N GLY A 355 3.19 -13.19 -4.48
CA GLY A 355 3.78 -13.04 -5.81
C GLY A 355 2.70 -13.20 -6.87
N ASP A 356 2.99 -14.06 -7.84
CA ASP A 356 2.09 -14.33 -8.97
C ASP A 356 1.30 -15.63 -8.79
N THR A 357 1.30 -16.19 -7.59
CA THR A 357 0.45 -17.36 -7.28
C THR A 357 -1.02 -16.94 -7.14
N LEU A 358 -1.30 -15.84 -6.45
CA LEU A 358 -2.66 -15.37 -6.18
C LEU A 358 -2.75 -13.85 -6.29
N PHE A 359 -3.65 -13.38 -7.15
CA PHE A 359 -4.11 -12.01 -7.20
C PHE A 359 -5.53 -11.92 -6.64
N MET A 360 -6.08 -10.71 -6.55
CA MET A 360 -7.50 -10.54 -6.26
C MET A 360 -8.34 -11.08 -7.43
N GLY A 361 -9.02 -12.21 -7.22
CA GLY A 361 -9.87 -12.86 -8.20
C GLY A 361 -9.16 -13.47 -9.41
N ALA A 362 -7.82 -13.56 -9.40
CA ALA A 362 -7.02 -14.04 -10.53
C ALA A 362 -5.70 -14.67 -10.03
N CYS A 363 -4.89 -15.20 -10.93
CA CYS A 363 -3.53 -15.69 -10.65
C CYS A 363 -2.59 -15.30 -11.81
N GLY A 364 -1.30 -15.53 -11.61
CA GLY A 364 -0.29 -15.43 -12.66
C GLY A 364 -0.58 -16.40 -13.81
N ARG A 365 0.04 -16.12 -14.95
CA ARG A 365 -0.10 -16.92 -16.16
C ARG A 365 0.46 -18.33 -15.99
N VAL A 366 -0.16 -19.29 -16.67
CA VAL A 366 0.18 -20.72 -16.62
C VAL A 366 0.25 -21.32 -18.03
N ASP A 367 0.80 -20.54 -18.95
CA ASP A 367 0.97 -20.88 -20.36
C ASP A 367 2.41 -20.68 -20.88
N PHE A 368 3.35 -20.34 -20.00
CA PHE A 368 4.78 -20.37 -20.33
C PHE A 368 5.33 -21.81 -20.30
N PRO A 369 6.40 -22.14 -21.06
CA PRO A 369 6.93 -23.51 -21.13
C PRO A 369 7.35 -24.13 -19.79
N ASP A 370 7.68 -23.30 -18.80
CA ASP A 370 8.10 -23.68 -17.45
C ASP A 370 6.97 -23.54 -16.41
N SER A 371 5.78 -23.11 -16.82
CA SER A 371 4.60 -23.04 -15.97
C SER A 371 3.82 -24.36 -15.99
N ASP A 372 3.03 -24.61 -14.95
CA ASP A 372 2.24 -25.83 -14.78
C ASP A 372 0.87 -25.53 -14.16
N ARG A 373 -0.19 -25.89 -14.89
CA ARG A 373 -1.59 -25.64 -14.49
C ARG A 373 -2.04 -26.52 -13.32
N ASP A 374 -1.53 -27.74 -13.27
CA ASP A 374 -1.82 -28.71 -12.21
C ASP A 374 -1.20 -28.29 -10.89
N GLU A 375 0.05 -27.86 -10.95
CA GLU A 375 0.74 -27.28 -9.79
C GLU A 375 0.07 -25.98 -9.33
N MET A 376 -0.34 -25.09 -10.25
CA MET A 376 -1.08 -23.88 -9.88
C MET A 376 -2.41 -24.23 -9.19
N TYR A 377 -3.16 -25.20 -9.73
CA TYR A 377 -4.39 -25.68 -9.10
C TYR A 377 -4.12 -26.18 -7.69
N HIS A 378 -3.09 -27.01 -7.49
CA HIS A 378 -2.75 -27.55 -6.17
C HIS A 378 -2.31 -26.44 -5.20
N SER A 379 -1.47 -25.52 -5.65
CA SER A 379 -1.03 -24.34 -4.89
C SER A 379 -2.21 -23.49 -4.41
N LEU A 380 -3.18 -23.22 -5.28
CA LEU A 380 -4.37 -22.44 -4.93
C LEU A 380 -5.33 -23.24 -4.04
N GLN A 381 -5.80 -24.40 -4.49
CA GLN A 381 -6.93 -25.11 -3.89
C GLN A 381 -6.57 -25.96 -2.67
N HIS A 382 -5.28 -26.30 -2.49
CA HIS A 382 -4.85 -27.16 -1.38
C HIS A 382 -3.88 -26.47 -0.43
N LYS A 383 -3.00 -25.58 -0.92
CA LYS A 383 -2.09 -24.82 -0.03
C LYS A 383 -2.72 -23.52 0.44
N LEU A 384 -3.00 -22.58 -0.46
CA LEU A 384 -3.49 -21.25 -0.07
C LEU A 384 -4.92 -21.28 0.47
N ALA A 385 -5.81 -22.08 -0.12
CA ALA A 385 -7.18 -22.23 0.37
C ALA A 385 -7.26 -22.84 1.78
N ALA A 386 -6.20 -23.50 2.27
CA ALA A 386 -6.14 -24.06 3.62
C ALA A 386 -5.73 -23.04 4.70
N LEU A 387 -5.29 -21.84 4.31
CA LEU A 387 -4.91 -20.80 5.27
C LEU A 387 -6.12 -20.23 6.02
N PRO A 388 -5.93 -19.64 7.23
CA PRO A 388 -7.01 -18.98 7.96
C PRO A 388 -7.66 -17.83 7.18
N ASP A 389 -8.97 -17.62 7.39
CA ASP A 389 -9.78 -16.62 6.69
C ASP A 389 -9.26 -15.17 6.86
N ASP A 390 -8.72 -14.84 8.03
CA ASP A 390 -8.26 -13.50 8.37
C ASP A 390 -6.84 -13.17 7.84
N VAL A 391 -6.21 -14.11 7.12
CA VAL A 391 -4.95 -13.86 6.41
C VAL A 391 -5.19 -12.86 5.28
N ILE A 392 -4.41 -11.78 5.31
CA ILE A 392 -4.46 -10.73 4.29
C ILE A 392 -3.42 -11.04 3.21
N VAL A 393 -3.87 -11.04 1.97
CA VAL A 393 -3.09 -11.38 0.79
C VAL A 393 -2.64 -10.11 0.07
N TYR A 394 -1.34 -10.01 -0.19
CA TYR A 394 -0.68 -8.96 -0.93
C TYR A 394 -0.06 -9.56 -2.21
N PRO A 395 -0.58 -9.20 -3.39
CA PRO A 395 -0.16 -9.81 -4.67
C PRO A 395 1.18 -9.27 -5.18
N GLY A 396 1.77 -9.95 -6.16
CA GLY A 396 2.91 -9.45 -6.93
C GLY A 396 2.55 -8.29 -7.86
N HIS A 397 1.30 -8.22 -8.32
CA HIS A 397 0.79 -7.19 -9.21
C HIS A 397 -0.56 -6.63 -8.79
N ASN A 398 -0.80 -5.37 -9.14
CA ASN A 398 -2.08 -4.72 -8.93
C ASN A 398 -3.06 -5.00 -10.08
N TYR A 399 -3.45 -6.24 -10.38
CA TYR A 399 -4.41 -6.49 -11.49
C TYR A 399 -5.88 -6.43 -11.08
N GLY A 400 -6.20 -6.73 -9.82
CA GLY A 400 -7.55 -6.60 -9.25
C GLY A 400 -7.65 -5.62 -8.08
N GLY A 401 -6.53 -5.31 -7.41
CA GLY A 401 -6.48 -4.42 -6.25
C GLY A 401 -5.16 -4.53 -5.48
N GLU A 402 -4.99 -3.71 -4.44
CA GLU A 402 -3.75 -3.67 -3.64
C GLU A 402 -3.63 -4.81 -2.63
N MET A 403 -4.75 -5.39 -2.18
CA MET A 403 -4.80 -6.51 -1.22
C MET A 403 -6.18 -7.18 -1.22
N THR A 404 -6.26 -8.45 -0.83
CA THR A 404 -7.50 -9.24 -0.60
C THR A 404 -7.35 -10.06 0.69
N THR A 405 -8.30 -10.92 1.02
CA THR A 405 -8.18 -11.88 2.14
C THR A 405 -8.41 -13.30 1.63
N ILE A 406 -7.89 -14.29 2.37
CA ILE A 406 -8.18 -15.69 2.09
C ILE A 406 -9.69 -15.95 2.12
N GLU A 407 -10.41 -15.36 3.08
CA GLU A 407 -11.88 -15.43 3.13
C GLU A 407 -12.52 -14.94 1.83
N ASN A 408 -12.15 -13.74 1.37
CA ASN A 408 -12.76 -13.16 0.18
C ASN A 408 -12.46 -13.98 -1.07
N GLU A 409 -11.23 -14.46 -1.23
CA GLU A 409 -10.88 -15.32 -2.37
C GLU A 409 -11.54 -16.70 -2.30
N ARG A 410 -11.83 -17.22 -1.09
CA ARG A 410 -12.56 -18.48 -0.91
C ARG A 410 -14.06 -18.34 -1.19
N GLN A 411 -14.63 -17.18 -0.92
CA GLN A 411 -16.06 -16.93 -1.18
C GLN A 411 -16.31 -16.49 -2.63
N HIS A 412 -15.44 -15.63 -3.18
CA HIS A 412 -15.71 -14.88 -4.41
C HIS A 412 -14.60 -15.01 -5.47
N GLY A 413 -13.43 -15.57 -5.13
CA GLY A 413 -12.25 -15.58 -6.00
C GLY A 413 -11.77 -16.98 -6.40
N LEU A 414 -10.46 -17.11 -6.63
CA LEU A 414 -9.86 -18.36 -7.13
C LEU A 414 -9.64 -19.43 -6.07
N LEU A 415 -9.79 -19.11 -4.78
CA LEU A 415 -9.75 -20.10 -3.70
C LEU A 415 -11.12 -20.73 -3.43
N LYS A 416 -12.17 -20.29 -4.13
CA LYS A 416 -13.48 -20.92 -4.09
C LYS A 416 -13.32 -22.40 -4.46
N PRO A 417 -13.80 -23.35 -3.63
CA PRO A 417 -13.67 -24.77 -3.90
C PRO A 417 -14.23 -25.11 -5.28
N LYS A 418 -13.39 -25.71 -6.12
CA LYS A 418 -13.75 -26.10 -7.48
C LYS A 418 -13.09 -27.42 -7.88
N PRO A 419 -13.79 -28.31 -8.59
CA PRO A 419 -13.18 -29.49 -9.17
C PRO A 419 -12.03 -29.12 -10.12
N ARG A 420 -10.99 -29.94 -10.14
CA ARG A 420 -9.82 -29.77 -11.02
C ARG A 420 -10.22 -29.53 -12.48
N ASP A 421 -11.11 -30.33 -13.03
CA ASP A 421 -11.49 -30.22 -14.44
C ASP A 421 -12.22 -28.90 -14.76
N ASP A 422 -12.95 -28.33 -13.80
CA ASP A 422 -13.54 -27.00 -13.94
C ASP A 422 -12.48 -25.91 -13.98
N PHE A 423 -11.50 -25.97 -13.07
CA PHE A 423 -10.35 -25.06 -13.08
C PHE A 423 -9.60 -25.15 -14.41
N MET A 424 -9.28 -26.36 -14.88
CA MET A 424 -8.56 -26.53 -16.16
C MET A 424 -9.31 -25.94 -17.35
N ARG A 425 -10.64 -26.02 -17.36
CA ARG A 425 -11.48 -25.41 -18.42
C ARG A 425 -11.42 -23.87 -18.38
N GLU A 426 -11.43 -23.27 -17.20
CA GLU A 426 -11.32 -21.80 -17.05
C GLU A 426 -9.98 -21.27 -17.59
N PHE A 427 -8.89 -22.03 -17.41
CA PHE A 427 -7.55 -21.65 -17.88
C PHE A 427 -7.16 -22.27 -19.23
N ALA A 428 -8.07 -22.98 -19.90
CA ALA A 428 -7.80 -23.62 -21.19
C ALA A 428 -7.58 -22.60 -22.33
N ASN A 429 -8.12 -21.38 -22.19
CA ASN A 429 -8.19 -20.35 -23.24
C ASN A 429 -7.42 -19.05 -22.89
N THR A 430 -6.66 -19.04 -21.79
CA THR A 430 -5.90 -17.87 -21.31
C THR A 430 -4.42 -17.99 -21.58
#